data_AF-A0A329L5V8-F1
#
_entry.id   AF-A0A329L5V8-F1
#
_cell.length_a   1.000
_cell.length_b   1.000
_cell.length_c   1.000
_cell.angle_alpha   90.00
_cell.angle_beta   90.00
_cell.angle_gamma   90.00
#
_symmetry.space_group_name_H-M   'P 1'
#
loop_
_entity.id
_entity.type
_entity.pdbx_description
1 polymer ?
#
loop_
_entity_poly.entity_id
_entity_poly.type
_entity_poly.pdbx_seq_one_letter_code
_entity_poly.pdbx_strand_id
1 'polypeptide(L)'
;MIEKIGIQPSSLLKPLQTDAKASAGAADLGKSFGDMLNQAIGQLSAQEKNVEMLNDQFIRGEGVDAHQLTINAERLSLGLELTVQVRNKVIEAYQDIMRTQI
;
A
#
# COMPACT_ATOMS: atom_id res chain seq x y z
N MET A 1 26.30 -49.96 -45.29
CA MET A 1 27.07 -48.71 -45.20
C MET A 1 26.22 -47.71 -44.44
N ILE A 2 26.83 -47.00 -43.50
CA ILE A 2 26.21 -46.44 -42.29
C ILE A 2 25.67 -45.03 -42.61
N GLU A 3 24.35 -44.86 -42.66
CA GLU A 3 23.74 -43.53 -42.78
C GLU A 3 23.32 -43.02 -41.40
N LYS A 4 23.79 -41.81 -41.10
CA LYS A 4 23.95 -41.23 -39.78
C LYS A 4 22.61 -40.92 -39.14
N ILE A 5 22.37 -41.46 -37.95
CA ILE A 5 21.46 -40.89 -36.96
C ILE A 5 21.95 -39.45 -36.68
N GLY A 6 21.25 -38.46 -37.23
CA GLY A 6 21.44 -37.05 -36.95
C GLY A 6 20.69 -36.69 -35.68
N ILE A 7 21.30 -36.93 -34.52
CA ILE A 7 20.87 -36.34 -33.26
C ILE A 7 21.15 -34.85 -33.38
N GLN A 8 20.11 -34.02 -33.43
CA GLN A 8 20.19 -32.58 -33.29
C GLN A 8 19.88 -32.23 -31.82
N PRO A 9 20.86 -32.09 -30.91
CA PRO A 9 20.59 -31.71 -29.52
C PRO A 9 20.63 -30.18 -29.35
N SER A 10 19.92 -29.44 -30.19
CA SER A 10 20.00 -27.98 -30.19
C SER A 10 18.66 -27.31 -30.47
N SER A 11 17.72 -27.47 -29.54
CA SER A 11 16.61 -26.51 -29.36
C SER A 11 16.20 -26.34 -27.89
N LEU A 12 17.05 -26.75 -26.93
CA LEU A 12 16.73 -26.70 -25.49
C LEU A 12 17.26 -25.46 -24.76
N LEU A 13 17.50 -24.36 -25.48
CA LEU A 13 17.77 -23.06 -24.86
C LEU A 13 16.93 -22.00 -25.56
N LYS A 14 15.61 -22.09 -25.38
CA LYS A 14 14.86 -20.84 -25.22
C LYS A 14 15.41 -20.26 -23.92
N PRO A 15 16.06 -19.08 -23.93
CA PRO A 15 16.29 -18.39 -22.67
C PRO A 15 14.92 -18.31 -22.02
N LEU A 16 14.87 -18.59 -20.71
CA LEU A 16 13.78 -18.11 -19.90
C LEU A 16 13.69 -16.60 -20.21
N GLN A 17 12.79 -16.24 -21.12
CA GLN A 17 12.08 -14.99 -21.04
C GLN A 17 11.27 -15.14 -19.76
N THR A 18 11.95 -14.92 -18.64
CA THR A 18 11.30 -14.36 -17.48
C THR A 18 10.65 -13.11 -18.04
N ASP A 19 9.36 -13.18 -18.28
CA ASP A 19 8.55 -12.00 -18.51
C ASP A 19 8.93 -11.01 -17.41
N ALA A 20 9.76 -10.04 -17.76
CA ALA A 20 10.08 -8.88 -16.97
C ALA A 20 8.82 -7.99 -16.98
N LYS A 21 7.71 -8.56 -16.50
CA LYS A 21 6.47 -7.84 -16.31
C LYS A 21 6.57 -7.20 -14.94
N ALA A 22 6.60 -5.88 -14.99
CA ALA A 22 6.60 -4.94 -13.87
C ALA A 22 7.98 -4.65 -13.25
N SER A 23 8.87 -4.04 -14.03
CA SER A 23 9.52 -2.84 -13.50
C SER A 23 8.44 -1.76 -13.38
N ALA A 24 7.64 -1.79 -12.32
CA ALA A 24 6.87 -0.63 -11.91
C ALA A 24 7.91 0.46 -11.62
N GLY A 25 8.10 1.39 -12.56
CA GLY A 25 9.05 2.49 -12.37
C GLY A 25 8.66 3.29 -11.12
N ALA A 26 9.60 4.03 -10.54
CA ALA A 26 9.38 4.83 -9.33
C ALA A 26 8.10 5.70 -9.40
N ALA A 27 7.71 6.14 -10.60
CA ALA A 27 6.49 6.88 -10.87
C ALA A 27 5.18 6.06 -10.67
N ASP A 28 5.17 4.78 -11.04
CA ASP A 28 4.01 3.90 -10.91
C ASP A 28 3.76 3.49 -9.44
N LEU A 29 4.85 3.25 -8.70
CA LEU A 29 4.86 3.09 -7.25
C LEU A 29 4.37 4.36 -6.53
N GLY A 30 4.83 5.53 -6.94
CA GLY A 30 4.39 6.81 -6.37
C GLY A 30 2.90 7.07 -6.58
N LYS A 31 2.36 6.72 -7.76
CA LYS A 31 0.93 6.84 -8.06
C LYS A 31 0.09 5.87 -7.23
N SER A 32 0.46 4.60 -7.19
CA SER A 32 -0.22 3.57 -6.40
C SER A 32 -0.24 3.91 -4.91
N PHE A 33 0.86 4.49 -4.40
CA PHE A 33 0.90 5.02 -3.04
C PHE A 33 -0.02 6.21 -2.83
N GLY A 34 -0.01 7.18 -3.76
CA GLY A 34 -0.91 8.35 -3.67
C GLY A 34 -2.38 7.93 -3.59
N ASP A 35 -2.77 6.91 -4.36
CA ASP A 35 -4.11 6.32 -4.31
C ASP A 35 -4.39 5.64 -2.96
N MET A 36 -3.44 4.84 -2.45
CA MET A 36 -3.55 4.20 -1.13
C MET A 36 -3.66 5.22 0.01
N LEU A 37 -2.85 6.28 -0.03
CA LEU A 37 -2.85 7.36 0.96
C LEU A 37 -4.17 8.14 0.92
N ASN A 38 -4.67 8.48 -0.27
CA ASN A 38 -5.97 9.13 -0.43
C ASN A 38 -7.10 8.27 0.16
N GLN A 39 -7.06 6.96 -0.09
CA GLN A 39 -8.04 6.04 0.48
C GLN A 39 -7.92 5.98 2.01
N ALA A 40 -6.70 5.90 2.56
CA ALA A 40 -6.46 5.87 4.00
C ALA A 40 -6.94 7.17 4.68
N ILE A 41 -6.62 8.34 4.11
CA ILE A 41 -7.09 9.63 4.60
C ILE A 41 -8.62 9.70 4.54
N GLY A 42 -9.23 9.24 3.44
CA GLY A 42 -10.70 9.19 3.31
C GLY A 42 -11.36 8.31 4.38
N GLN A 43 -10.77 7.15 4.70
CA GLN A 43 -11.23 6.28 5.77
C GLN A 43 -11.05 6.92 7.15
N LEU A 44 -9.94 7.62 7.36
CA LEU A 44 -9.66 8.32 8.60
C LEU A 44 -10.68 9.44 8.83
N SER A 45 -10.93 10.28 7.82
CA SER A 45 -11.97 11.32 7.91
C SER A 45 -13.38 10.76 8.14
N ALA A 46 -13.68 9.56 7.62
CA ALA A 46 -14.93 8.88 7.94
C ALA A 46 -14.99 8.40 9.40
N GLN A 47 -13.86 7.91 9.94
CA GLN A 47 -13.75 7.57 11.36
C GLN A 47 -13.85 8.80 12.26
N GLU A 48 -13.24 9.93 11.89
CA GLU A 48 -13.37 11.21 12.62
C GLU A 48 -14.83 11.61 12.78
N LYS A 49 -15.58 11.62 11.67
CA LYS A 49 -17.03 11.94 11.70
C LYS A 49 -17.84 10.98 12.55
N ASN A 50 -17.46 9.71 12.58
CA ASN A 50 -18.12 8.73 13.45
C ASN A 50 -17.87 9.04 14.92
N VAL A 51 -16.62 9.35 15.29
CA VAL A 51 -16.26 9.76 16.65
C VAL A 51 -17.01 11.03 17.06
N GLU A 52 -17.09 12.04 16.18
CA GLU A 52 -17.89 13.26 16.41
C GLU A 52 -19.37 12.95 16.64
N MET A 53 -19.97 12.10 15.79
CA MET A 53 -21.37 11.69 15.93
C MET A 53 -21.62 10.97 17.25
N LEU A 54 -20.74 10.04 17.63
CA LEU A 54 -20.84 9.32 18.91
C LEU A 54 -20.67 10.27 20.10
N ASN A 55 -19.80 11.27 19.98
CA ASN A 55 -19.61 12.29 21.00
C ASN A 55 -20.87 13.16 21.16
N ASP A 56 -21.48 13.59 20.05
CA ASP A 56 -22.71 14.37 20.07
C ASP A 56 -23.87 13.58 20.71
N GLN A 57 -24.03 12.31 20.35
CA GLN A 57 -25.04 11.42 20.95
C GLN A 57 -24.75 11.17 22.43
N PHE A 58 -23.48 11.04 22.82
CA PHE A 58 -23.07 10.90 24.22
C PHE A 58 -23.44 12.15 25.04
N ILE A 59 -23.14 13.35 24.54
CA ILE A 59 -23.47 14.62 25.20
C ILE A 59 -24.99 14.82 25.30
N ARG A 60 -25.75 14.36 24.30
CA ARG A 60 -27.22 14.39 24.29
C ARG A 60 -27.86 13.38 25.25
N GLY A 61 -27.08 12.47 25.82
CA GLY A 61 -27.57 11.44 26.74
C GLY A 61 -28.26 10.27 26.03
N GLU A 62 -27.99 10.04 24.75
CA GLU A 62 -28.60 8.96 23.94
C GLU A 62 -28.05 7.56 24.26
N GLY A 63 -27.43 7.38 25.43
CA GLY A 63 -26.98 6.06 25.90
C GLY A 63 -25.77 5.50 25.17
N VAL A 64 -24.95 6.34 24.54
CA VAL A 64 -23.69 5.92 23.93
C VAL A 64 -22.71 5.47 25.00
N ASP A 65 -22.07 4.32 24.76
CA ASP A 65 -21.05 3.79 25.64
C ASP A 65 -19.77 4.65 25.56
N ALA A 66 -19.42 5.29 26.68
CA ALA A 66 -18.24 6.15 26.77
C ALA A 66 -16.93 5.39 26.44
N HIS A 67 -16.86 4.09 26.70
CA HIS A 67 -15.69 3.29 26.34
C HIS A 67 -15.57 3.13 24.83
N GLN A 68 -16.68 2.96 24.12
CA GLN A 68 -16.66 2.92 22.65
C GLN A 68 -16.17 4.25 22.08
N LEU A 69 -16.62 5.39 22.61
CA LEU A 69 -16.15 6.70 22.16
C LEU A 69 -14.63 6.84 22.32
N THR A 70 -14.11 6.55 23.52
CA THR A 70 -12.68 6.67 23.82
C THR A 70 -11.85 5.69 23.01
N ILE A 71 -12.29 4.44 22.84
CA ILE A 71 -11.58 3.43 22.02
C ILE A 71 -11.52 3.89 20.55
N ASN A 72 -12.62 4.41 20.00
CA ASN A 72 -12.63 4.89 18.62
C ASN A 72 -11.77 6.15 18.46
N ALA A 73 -11.76 7.06 19.43
CA ALA A 73 -10.87 8.22 19.44
C ALA A 73 -9.38 7.82 19.50
N GLU A 74 -9.02 6.83 20.32
CA GLU A 74 -7.64 6.33 20.42
C GLU A 74 -7.19 5.67 19.11
N ARG A 75 -8.06 4.85 18.50
CA ARG A 75 -7.80 4.23 17.20
C ARG A 75 -7.57 5.25 16.10
N LEU A 76 -8.37 6.31 16.10
CA LEU A 76 -8.23 7.42 15.16
C LEU A 76 -6.86 8.10 15.32
N SER A 77 -6.46 8.40 16.56
CA SER A 77 -5.16 9.02 16.85
C SER A 77 -3.99 8.15 16.37
N LEU A 78 -4.02 6.85 16.71
CA LEU A 78 -3.00 5.89 16.26
C LEU A 78 -2.99 5.74 14.73
N GLY A 79 -4.17 5.71 14.10
CA GLY A 79 -4.30 5.63 12.65
C GLY A 79 -3.72 6.85 11.92
N LEU A 80 -3.90 8.05 12.48
CA LEU A 80 -3.30 9.27 11.96
C LEU A 80 -1.76 9.21 12.05
N GLU A 81 -1.23 8.80 13.20
CA GLU A 81 0.22 8.68 13.40
C GLU A 81 0.83 7.67 12.42
N LEU A 82 0.20 6.50 12.28
CA LEU A 82 0.62 5.49 11.31
C LEU A 82 0.62 6.04 9.89
N THR A 83 -0.42 6.78 9.50
CA THR A 83 -0.52 7.39 8.16
C THR A 83 0.63 8.35 7.88
N VAL A 84 1.01 9.16 8.88
CA VAL A 84 2.18 10.07 8.77
C VAL A 84 3.48 9.28 8.66
N GLN A 85 3.66 8.22 9.44
CA GLN A 85 4.86 7.38 9.38
C GLN A 85 5.00 6.69 8.02
N VAL A 86 3.91 6.12 7.50
CA VAL A 86 3.87 5.49 6.18
C VAL A 86 4.19 6.52 5.09
N ARG A 87 3.60 7.72 5.14
CA ARG A 87 3.93 8.82 4.21
C ARG A 87 5.43 9.11 4.19
N ASN A 88 6.05 9.22 5.37
CA ASN A 88 7.48 9.49 5.46
C ASN A 88 8.30 8.34 4.83
N LYS A 89 7.95 7.08 5.10
CA LYS A 89 8.70 5.93 4.57
C LYS A 89 8.59 5.79 3.06
N VAL A 90 7.46 6.14 2.48
CA VAL A 90 7.32 6.11 1.02
C VAL A 90 8.10 7.23 0.34
N ILE A 91 8.16 8.42 0.94
CA ILE A 91 9.01 9.51 0.45
C ILE A 91 10.49 9.09 0.49
N GLU A 92 10.94 8.46 1.58
CA GLU A 92 12.30 7.93 1.69
C GLU A 92 12.58 6.86 0.62
N ALA A 93 11.67 5.90 0.42
CA ALA A 93 11.80 4.86 -0.59
C ALA A 93 11.86 5.42 -2.02
N TYR A 94 11.05 6.45 -2.33
CA TYR A 94 11.12 7.13 -3.62
C TYR A 94 12.48 7.80 -3.85
N GLN A 95 13.03 8.46 -2.83
CA GLN A 95 14.35 9.08 -2.91
C GLN A 95 15.47 8.05 -3.08
N ASP A 96 15.40 6.92 -2.39
CA ASP A 96 16.43 5.87 -2.47
C ASP A 96 16.43 5.15 -3.84
N ILE A 97 15.26 4.90 -4.43
CA ILE A 97 15.16 4.33 -5.79
C ILE A 97 15.79 5.27 -6.82
N MET A 98 15.53 6.59 -6.70
CA MET A 98 16.13 7.60 -7.58
C MET A 98 17.65 7.67 -7.44
N ARG A 99 18.17 7.56 -6.22
CA ARG A 99 19.63 7.55 -5.96
C ARG A 99 20.32 6.30 -6.50
N THR A 100 19.62 5.17 -6.56
CA THR A 100 20.20 3.90 -7.03
C THR A 100 20.22 3.79 -8.57
N GLN A 101 19.43 4.62 -9.27
CA GLN A 101 19.35 4.61 -10.75
C GLN A 101 20.28 5.60 -11.45
N ILE A 102 21.01 6.45 -10.70
CA ILE A 102 22.08 7.30 -11.24
C ILE A 102 23.43 6.60 -11.25
#